data_AF-A0A286HG93-F1
#
_entry.id   AF-A0A286HG93-F1
#
_cell.length_a   1.000
_cell.length_b   1.000
_cell.length_c   1.000
_cell.angle_alpha   90.00
_cell.angle_beta   90.00
_cell.angle_gamma   90.00
#
_symmetry.space_group_name_H-M   'P 1'
#
loop_
_entity.id
_entity.type
_entity.pdbx_description
1 polymer ?
#
loop_
_entity_poly.entity_id
_entity_poly.type
_entity_poly.pdbx_seq_one_letter_code
_entity_poly.pdbx_strand_id
1 'polypeptide(L)' 'MTGRDLSKYERMWTTERDQWALFRGSAGYLPILKGDPPLAEVICDGELEELVVARMLAAGVTVVADPRDCRATS' A
#
# COMPACT_ATOMS: atom_id res chain seq x y z
N MET A 1 7.62 -19.75 -11.55
CA MET A 1 6.82 -18.61 -11.03
C MET A 1 5.36 -18.94 -11.23
N THR A 2 4.74 -19.62 -10.28
CA THR A 2 3.28 -19.63 -10.14
C THR A 2 2.91 -18.20 -9.77
N GLY A 3 2.38 -17.42 -10.71
CA GLY A 3 1.91 -16.07 -10.43
C GLY A 3 0.81 -16.19 -9.38
N ARG A 4 1.09 -15.80 -8.13
CA ARG A 4 0.04 -15.64 -7.12
C ARG A 4 -1.01 -14.70 -7.68
N ASP A 5 -2.27 -15.01 -7.42
CA ASP A 5 -3.35 -14.14 -7.81
C ASP A 5 -3.28 -12.85 -6.99
N LEU A 6 -3.00 -11.75 -7.67
CA LEU A 6 -2.91 -10.42 -7.09
C LEU A 6 -4.12 -9.55 -7.44
N SER A 7 -5.12 -10.11 -8.13
CA SER A 7 -6.27 -9.37 -8.66
C SER A 7 -7.01 -8.57 -7.59
N LYS A 8 -7.11 -9.09 -6.36
CA LYS A 8 -7.71 -8.38 -5.22
C LYS A 8 -6.99 -7.05 -4.89
N TYR A 9 -5.67 -6.99 -5.08
CA TYR A 9 -4.85 -5.84 -4.69
C TYR A 9 -4.46 -4.96 -5.88
N GLU A 10 -4.70 -5.40 -7.11
CA GLU A 10 -4.21 -4.75 -8.34
C GLU A 10 -4.54 -3.26 -8.43
N ARG A 11 -5.72 -2.87 -7.95
CA ARG A 11 -6.16 -1.48 -7.97
C ARG A 11 -5.25 -0.54 -7.18
N MET A 12 -4.57 -1.04 -6.14
CA MET A 12 -3.70 -0.26 -5.24
C MET A 12 -2.51 0.38 -5.96
N TRP A 13 -2.06 -0.18 -7.08
CA TRP A 13 -0.95 0.36 -7.88
C TRP A 13 -1.34 0.69 -9.32
N THR A 14 -2.63 0.59 -9.65
CA THR A 14 -3.17 0.90 -10.97
C THR A 14 -4.18 2.03 -10.89
N THR A 15 -5.48 1.73 -10.82
CA THR A 15 -6.57 2.71 -10.94
C THR A 15 -6.79 3.53 -9.68
N GLU A 16 -6.43 3.01 -8.51
CA GLU A 16 -6.63 3.68 -7.21
C GLU A 16 -5.32 4.21 -6.63
N ARG A 17 -4.21 4.13 -7.37
CA ARG A 17 -2.85 4.44 -6.89
C ARG A 17 -2.76 5.71 -6.04
N ASP A 18 -3.43 6.78 -6.47
CA ASP A 18 -3.33 8.09 -5.82
C ASP A 18 -4.10 8.14 -4.48
N GLN A 19 -5.00 7.19 -4.23
CA GLN A 19 -5.71 6.99 -2.96
C GLN A 19 -4.89 6.19 -1.95
N TRP A 20 -3.82 5.52 -2.40
CA TRP A 20 -2.97 4.69 -1.56
C TRP A 20 -1.62 5.37 -1.27
N ALA A 21 -1.02 4.98 -0.16
CA ALA A 21 0.36 5.27 0.21
C ALA A 21 1.01 4.01 0.80
N LEU A 22 2.33 4.03 0.92
CA LEU A 22 3.10 3.03 1.66
C LEU A 22 3.71 3.71 2.89
N PHE A 23 3.27 3.31 4.08
CA PHE A 23 3.90 3.74 5.32
C PHE A 23 5.18 2.93 5.56
N ARG A 24 6.30 3.62 5.70
CA ARG A 24 7.59 3.01 6.02
C ARG A 24 7.71 2.83 7.53
N GLY A 25 7.41 1.63 8.01
CA GLY A 25 7.64 1.21 9.38
C GLY A 25 9.03 0.60 9.61
N SER A 26 9.29 0.15 10.84
CA SER A 26 10.54 -0.53 11.20
C SER A 26 10.69 -1.91 10.56
N ALA A 27 9.57 -2.56 10.23
CA ALA A 27 9.52 -3.91 9.66
C ALA A 27 9.35 -3.93 8.14
N GLY A 28 9.21 -2.78 7.48
CA GLY A 28 8.96 -2.72 6.04
C GLY A 28 7.94 -1.64 5.67
N TYR A 29 7.18 -1.91 4.61
CA TYR A 29 6.14 -1.02 4.11
C TYR A 29 4.75 -1.59 4.34
N LEU A 30 3.82 -0.75 4.78
CA LEU A 30 2.42 -1.10 4.94
C LEU A 30 1.56 -0.26 3.99
N PRO A 31 0.71 -0.87 3.15
CA PRO A 31 -0.27 -0.12 2.38
C PRO A 31 -1.24 0.63 3.30
N ILE A 32 -1.42 1.91 3.04
CA ILE A 32 -2.37 2.78 3.75
C ILE A 32 -3.32 3.41 2.74
N LEU A 33 -4.61 3.25 2.99
CA LEU A 33 -5.66 4.01 2.33
C LEU A 33 -5.69 5.42 2.93
N LYS A 34 -5.50 6.43 2.07
CA LYS A 34 -5.61 7.85 2.45
C LYS A 34 -7.06 8.18 2.79
N GLY A 35 -7.26 8.97 3.84
CA GLY A 35 -8.58 9.30 4.36
C GLY A 35 -8.52 9.80 5.79
N ASP A 36 -9.68 10.01 6.42
CA ASP A 36 -9.75 10.39 7.83
C ASP A 36 -10.71 9.46 8.61
N PRO A 37 -10.20 8.56 9.46
CA PRO A 37 -8.78 8.27 9.69
C PRO A 37 -8.15 7.48 8.53
N PRO A 38 -6.82 7.55 8.35
CA PRO A 38 -6.11 6.66 7.44
C PRO A 38 -6.22 5.20 7.92
N LEU A 39 -6.36 4.26 6.98
CA LEU A 39 -6.55 2.84 7.28
C LEU A 39 -5.41 2.00 6.70
N ALA A 40 -4.75 1.21 7.54
CA ALA A 40 -3.73 0.26 7.09
C ALA A 40 -4.40 -1.02 6.57
N GLU A 41 -4.01 -1.46 5.38
CA GLU A 41 -4.37 -2.79 4.87
C GLU A 41 -3.35 -3.80 5.38
N VAL A 42 -3.82 -4.77 6.17
CA VAL A 42 -2.98 -5.84 6.72
C VAL A 42 -3.14 -7.09 5.87
N ILE A 43 -2.06 -7.48 5.20
CA ILE A 43 -1.99 -8.72 4.42
C ILE A 43 -1.25 -9.76 5.26
N CYS A 44 -1.96 -10.74 5.83
CA CYS A 44 -1.38 -11.70 6.77
C CYS A 44 -0.38 -12.70 6.15
N ASP A 45 -0.37 -12.83 4.83
CA ASP A 45 0.61 -13.65 4.12
C ASP A 45 1.80 -12.76 3.72
N GLY A 46 2.94 -12.95 4.39
CA GLY A 46 4.12 -12.10 4.21
C GLY A 46 4.69 -12.13 2.79
N GLU A 47 4.69 -13.27 2.10
CA GLU A 47 5.14 -13.33 0.70
C GLU A 47 4.16 -12.56 -0.21
N LEU A 48 2.86 -12.56 0.11
CA LEU A 48 1.85 -11.82 -0.64
C LEU A 48 2.00 -10.32 -0.39
N GLU A 49 2.22 -9.93 0.86
CA GLU A 49 2.49 -8.56 1.27
C GLU A 49 3.70 -8.01 0.52
N GLU A 50 4.82 -8.73 0.51
CA GLU A 50 6.04 -8.31 -0.20
C GLU A 50 5.79 -8.11 -1.71
N LEU A 51 5.03 -9.00 -2.34
CA LEU A 51 4.69 -8.88 -3.76
C LEU A 51 3.79 -7.65 -4.02
N VAL A 52 2.79 -7.41 -3.19
CA VAL A 52 1.90 -6.23 -3.32
C VAL A 52 2.69 -4.94 -3.12
N VAL A 53 3.51 -4.87 -2.07
CA VAL A 53 4.40 -3.73 -1.79
C VAL A 53 5.34 -3.47 -2.96
N ALA A 54 5.96 -4.52 -3.52
CA ALA A 54 6.87 -4.37 -4.66
C ALA A 54 6.15 -3.79 -5.89
N ARG A 55 4.90 -4.19 -6.15
CA ARG A 55 4.09 -3.63 -7.25
C ARG A 55 3.72 -2.17 -7.01
N MET A 56 3.33 -1.83 -5.78
CA MET A 56 3.04 -0.45 -5.37
C MET A 56 4.25 0.47 -5.53
N LEU A 57 5.43 0.02 -5.08
CA LEU A 57 6.68 0.75 -5.27
C LEU A 57 7.03 0.92 -6.75
N ALA A 58 6.93 -0.15 -7.55
CA ALA A 58 7.23 -0.09 -8.98
C ALA A 58 6.29 0.85 -9.76
N ALA A 59 5.04 1.01 -9.31
CA ALA A 59 4.08 1.93 -9.90
C ALA A 59 4.21 3.38 -9.40
N GLY A 60 5.13 3.65 -8.46
CA GLY A 60 5.36 4.97 -7.90
C GLY A 60 4.33 5.40 -6.85
N VAL A 61 3.71 4.46 -6.13
CA VAL A 61 2.88 4.79 -4.96
C VAL A 61 3.70 5.60 -3.96
N THR A 62 3.12 6.68 -3.43
CA THR A 62 3.78 7.57 -2.47
C THR A 62 4.19 6.82 -1.21
N VAL A 63 5.43 7.02 -0.75
CA VAL A 63 5.91 6.51 0.54
C VAL A 63 5.83 7.62 1.57
N VAL A 64 5.26 7.33 2.75
CA VAL A 64 5.16 8.26 3.88
C VAL A 64 5.92 7.73 5.08
N ALA A 65 6.49 8.65 5.88
CA ALA A 65 7.19 8.32 7.12
C ALA A 65 6.27 8.40 8.36
N ASP A 66 5.12 9.07 8.24
CA ASP A 66 4.10 9.17 9.28
C ASP A 66 2.72 8.85 8.67
N PRO A 67 1.94 7.91 9.25
CA PRO A 67 0.59 7.61 8.77
C PRO A 67 -0.35 8.82 8.76
N ARG A 68 -0.08 9.84 9.59
CA ARG A 68 -0.88 11.07 9.64
C ARG A 68 -0.78 11.90 8.37
N ASP A 69 0.28 11.72 7.59
CA ASP A 69 0.46 12.37 6.29
C ASP A 69 -0.53 11.86 5.23
N CYS A 70 -1.22 10.74 5.51
CA CYS A 70 -2.27 10.18 4.66
C CYS A 70 -3.67 10.74 4.95
N ARG A 71 -3.81 11.70 5.88
CA ARG A 71 -5.09 12.38 6.13
C ARG A 71 -5.49 13.22 4.92
N ALA A 72 -6.78 13.24 4.61
CA ALA A 72 -7.29 14.20 3.63
C ALA A 72 -7.05 15.62 4.17
N THR A 73 -6.35 16.47 3.41
CA THR A 73 -6.27 17.89 3.73
C THR A 73 -7.66 18.50 3.50
N SER A 74 -8.29 18.95 4.58
CA SER A 74 -9.55 19.72 4.55
C SER A 74 -9.35 21.07 3.86
#